data_AF-A0A3G1KDW2-F1
#
_entry.id   AF-A0A3G1KDW2-F1
#
_cell.length_a   1.000
_cell.length_b   1.000
_cell.length_c   1.000
_cell.angle_alpha   90.00
_cell.angle_beta   90.00
_cell.angle_gamma   90.00
#
_symmetry.space_group_name_H-M   'P 1'
#
loop_
_entity.id
_entity.type
_entity.pdbx_description
1 polymer ?
#
loop_
_entity_poly.entity_id
_entity_poly.type
_entity_poly.pdbx_seq_one_letter_code
_entity_poly.pdbx_strand_id
1 'polypeptide(L)' 'PRRYIIYSDFLLFWNNISTLGSMMTIMFIFMFLFLIIEKINSKRKIIFTIKSNNYEWKFNIPMISHTNIENTFLFYKN' A
#
# COMPACT_ATOMS: atom_id res chain seq x y z
N PRO A 1 -14.54 19.29 23.40
CA PRO A 1 -13.24 19.31 24.11
C PRO A 1 -12.63 17.88 24.04
N ARG A 2 -11.31 17.71 24.01
CA ARG A 2 -10.66 16.39 23.74
C ARG A 2 -10.46 15.59 25.04
N ARG A 3 -10.40 14.25 24.93
CA ARG A 3 -10.15 13.29 26.04
C ARG A 3 -11.28 13.19 27.08
N TYR A 4 -12.53 13.14 26.62
CA TYR A 4 -13.69 12.91 27.48
C TYR A 4 -14.06 11.44 27.46
N ILE A 5 -14.26 10.88 28.64
CA ILE A 5 -14.76 9.51 28.83
C ILE A 5 -16.28 9.49 28.60
N ILE A 6 -16.98 10.56 29.01
CA ILE A 6 -18.42 10.73 28.88
C ILE A 6 -18.68 11.96 28.02
N TYR A 7 -19.58 11.84 27.05
CA TYR A 7 -19.99 12.90 26.15
C TYR A 7 -21.49 13.16 26.31
N SER A 8 -21.94 14.36 25.95
CA SER A 8 -23.37 14.70 25.94
C SER A 8 -24.12 13.89 24.88
N ASP A 9 -25.39 13.58 25.13
CA ASP A 9 -26.26 12.79 24.25
C ASP A 9 -26.32 13.33 22.81
N PHE A 10 -26.14 14.65 22.60
CA PHE A 10 -26.09 15.25 21.27
C PHE A 10 -24.95 14.72 20.38
N LEU A 11 -23.87 14.18 20.98
CA LEU A 11 -22.71 13.64 20.26
C LEU A 11 -22.81 12.13 20.03
N LEU A 12 -23.83 11.46 20.56
CA LEU A 12 -23.97 10.01 20.51
C LEU A 12 -24.03 9.47 19.07
N PHE A 13 -24.76 10.14 18.19
CA PHE A 13 -24.88 9.74 16.79
C PHE A 13 -23.52 9.69 16.07
N TRP A 14 -22.74 10.77 16.17
CA TRP A 14 -21.43 10.86 15.53
C TRP A 14 -20.40 9.91 16.14
N ASN A 15 -20.45 9.72 17.45
CA ASN A 15 -19.56 8.78 18.13
C ASN A 15 -19.87 7.33 17.73
N ASN A 16 -21.15 6.95 17.57
CA ASN A 16 -21.52 5.62 17.11
C ASN A 16 -21.09 5.37 15.66
N ILE A 17 -21.18 6.37 14.78
CA ILE A 17 -20.65 6.26 13.42
C ILE A 17 -19.12 6.11 13.44
N SER A 18 -18.44 6.89 14.29
CA SER A 18 -16.99 6.81 14.43
C SER A 18 -16.53 5.44 14.94
N THR A 19 -17.25 4.84 15.89
CA THR A 19 -16.90 3.50 16.42
C THR A 19 -17.13 2.42 15.38
N LEU A 20 -18.23 2.48 14.61
CA LEU A 20 -18.45 1.60 13.45
C LEU A 20 -17.30 1.70 12.44
N GLY A 21 -16.84 2.92 12.13
CA GLY A 21 -15.68 3.15 11.28
C GLY A 21 -14.42 2.46 11.81
N SER A 22 -14.15 2.57 13.12
CA SER A 22 -12.98 1.91 13.73
C SER A 22 -13.03 0.38 13.63
N MET A 23 -14.21 -0.23 13.82
CA MET A 23 -14.38 -1.67 13.64
C MET A 23 -14.12 -2.11 12.19
N MET A 24 -14.58 -1.32 11.21
CA MET A 24 -14.30 -1.59 9.79
C MET A 24 -12.80 -1.49 9.47
N THR A 25 -12.08 -0.54 10.06
CA THR A 25 -10.61 -0.44 9.84
C THR A 25 -9.86 -1.65 10.39
N ILE A 26 -10.28 -2.20 11.52
CA ILE A 26 -9.68 -3.42 12.09
C ILE A 26 -9.88 -4.60 11.13
N MET A 27 -11.10 -4.77 10.61
CA MET A 27 -11.39 -5.82 9.62
C MET A 27 -10.56 -5.65 8.35
N PHE A 28 -10.38 -4.42 7.86
CA PHE A 28 -9.54 -4.14 6.70
C PHE A 28 -8.08 -4.55 6.91
N ILE A 29 -7.51 -4.31 8.10
CA ILE A 29 -6.13 -4.70 8.42
C ILE A 29 -5.97 -6.22 8.35
N PHE A 30 -6.92 -6.98 8.90
CA PHE A 30 -6.87 -8.44 8.81
C PHE A 30 -6.96 -8.94 7.36
N MET A 31 -7.86 -8.35 6.56
CA MET A 31 -7.96 -8.66 5.13
C MET A 31 -6.67 -8.33 4.37
N PHE A 32 -6.02 -7.21 4.69
CA PHE A 32 -4.77 -6.80 4.08
C PHE A 32 -3.63 -7.79 4.39
N LEU A 33 -3.52 -8.25 5.64
CA LEU A 33 -2.54 -9.27 6.03
C LEU A 33 -2.77 -10.59 5.30
N PHE A 34 -4.03 -11.03 5.17
CA PHE A 34 -4.38 -12.23 4.44
C PHE A 34 -3.98 -12.14 2.95
N LEU A 35 -4.24 -10.99 2.32
CA LEU A 35 -3.88 -10.75 0.92
C LEU A 35 -2.36 -10.87 0.70
N ILE A 36 -1.53 -10.35 1.61
CA ILE A 36 -0.07 -10.47 1.51
C ILE A 36 0.35 -11.95 1.55
N ILE A 37 -0.19 -12.71 2.50
CA ILE A 37 0.13 -14.15 2.66
C ILE A 37 -0.30 -14.94 1.42
N GLU A 38 -1.51 -14.69 0.91
CA GLU A 38 -2.02 -15.33 -0.30
C GLU A 38 -1.13 -15.02 -1.52
N LYS A 39 -0.65 -13.77 -1.64
CA LYS A 39 0.25 -13.36 -2.72
C LYS A 39 1.59 -14.08 -2.67
N ILE A 40 2.18 -14.25 -1.49
CA ILE A 40 3.45 -14.97 -1.32
C ILE A 40 3.26 -16.45 -1.68
N ASN A 41 2.16 -17.07 -1.26
CA ASN A 41 1.89 -18.48 -1.52
C ASN A 41 1.57 -18.79 -2.98
N SER A 42 0.82 -17.92 -3.67
CA SER A 42 0.36 -18.17 -5.03
C SER A 42 1.41 -17.90 -6.12
N LYS A 43 2.52 -17.23 -5.81
CA LYS A 43 3.68 -16.99 -6.70
C LYS A 43 3.32 -16.59 -8.14
N ARG A 44 2.30 -15.73 -8.31
CA ARG A 44 1.83 -15.29 -9.64
C ARG A 44 2.87 -14.37 -10.29
N LYS A 45 3.29 -14.68 -11.52
CA LYS A 45 4.22 -13.85 -12.30
C LYS A 45 3.53 -12.61 -12.85
N ILE A 46 4.27 -11.49 -12.94
CA ILE A 46 3.79 -10.24 -13.53
C ILE A 46 3.96 -10.33 -15.05
N ILE A 47 2.86 -10.17 -15.81
CA ILE A 47 2.87 -10.27 -17.28
C ILE A 47 3.06 -8.89 -17.93
N PHE A 48 2.44 -7.85 -17.36
CA PHE A 48 2.53 -6.49 -17.84
C PHE A 48 2.81 -5.54 -16.69
N THR A 49 3.82 -4.69 -16.84
CA THR A 49 4.07 -3.56 -15.96
C THR A 49 3.39 -2.32 -16.52
N ILE A 50 2.84 -1.49 -15.65
CA ILE A 50 2.31 -0.18 -16.05
C ILE A 50 3.48 0.63 -16.61
N LYS A 51 3.27 1.25 -17.78
CA LYS A 51 4.25 2.15 -18.43
C LYS A 51 4.57 3.30 -17.47
N SER A 52 5.63 3.14 -16.70
CA SER A 52 6.18 4.16 -15.82
C SER A 52 7.54 4.55 -16.39
N ASN A 53 7.81 5.85 -16.46
CA ASN A 53 9.06 6.34 -17.02
C ASN A 53 10.22 6.29 -15.99
N ASN A 54 10.06 5.52 -14.92
CA ASN A 54 11.08 5.36 -13.88
C ASN A 54 11.97 4.17 -14.22
N TYR A 55 13.25 4.29 -13.88
CA TYR A 55 14.24 3.28 -14.22
C TYR A 55 14.05 1.95 -13.48
N GLU A 56 13.55 1.99 -12.25
CA GLU A 56 13.31 0.80 -11.42
C GLU A 56 12.38 -0.23 -12.08
N TRP A 57 11.35 0.23 -12.80
CA TRP A 57 10.37 -0.64 -13.47
C TRP A 57 10.82 -1.15 -14.85
N LYS A 58 12.00 -0.71 -15.33
CA LYS A 58 12.63 -1.25 -16.55
C LYS A 58 13.44 -2.51 -16.27
N PHE A 59 13.82 -2.77 -15.02
CA PHE A 59 14.55 -3.97 -14.64
C PHE A 59 13.66 -5.21 -14.58
N ASN A 60 14.32 -6.38 -14.54
CA ASN A 60 13.65 -7.64 -14.26
C ASN A 60 13.06 -7.67 -12.85
N ILE A 61 11.98 -8.42 -12.66
CA ILE A 61 11.31 -8.61 -11.38
C ILE A 61 11.31 -10.11 -11.05
N PRO A 62 12.09 -10.59 -10.05
CA PRO A 62 12.96 -9.83 -9.16
C PRO A 62 14.23 -9.31 -9.84
N MET A 63 14.83 -8.25 -9.27
CA MET A 63 16.12 -7.75 -9.74
C MET A 63 17.21 -8.80 -9.57
N ILE A 64 18.16 -8.78 -10.50
CA ILE A 64 19.38 -9.58 -10.43
C ILE A 64 20.34 -8.95 -9.41
N SER A 65 21.29 -9.69 -8.85
CA SER A 65 22.24 -9.17 -7.86
C SER A 65 23.05 -7.96 -8.35
N HIS A 66 23.44 -7.96 -9.63
CA HIS A 66 24.15 -6.86 -10.27
C HIS A 66 23.32 -6.36 -11.47
N THR A 67 22.55 -5.29 -11.26
CA THR A 67 21.70 -4.68 -12.29
C THR A 67 22.39 -3.59 -13.10
N ASN A 68 23.17 -2.72 -12.43
CA ASN A 68 23.90 -1.62 -13.08
C ASN A 68 25.35 -2.00 -13.34
N ILE A 69 25.55 -2.94 -14.26
CA ILE A 69 26.90 -3.32 -14.71
C ILE A 69 27.54 -2.16 -15.47
N GLU A 70 26.74 -1.43 -16.23
CA GLU A 70 27.14 -0.23 -16.96
C GLU A 70 26.36 1.01 -16.49
N ASN A 71 26.95 2.18 -16.70
CA ASN A 71 26.32 3.43 -16.30
C ASN A 71 25.23 3.81 -17.31
N THR A 72 24.09 4.29 -16.82
CA THR A 72 22.99 4.67 -17.71
C THR A 72 23.34 5.91 -18.50
N PHE A 73 23.15 5.86 -19.81
CA PHE A 73 23.30 7.04 -20.66
C PHE A 73 22.11 7.98 -20.45
N LEU A 74 22.36 9.11 -19.78
CA LEU A 74 21.41 10.19 -19.61
C LEU A 74 21.64 11.23 -20.71
N PHE A 75 20.72 11.29 -21.67
CA PHE A 75 20.72 12.36 -22.66
C PHE A 75 20.09 13.62 -22.05
N TYR A 76 20.94 14.53 -21.59
CA TYR A 76 20.51 15.89 -21.24
C TYR A 76 20.45 16.72 -22.53
N LYS A 77 19.23 16.98 -23.00
CA LYS A 77 19.01 17.96 -24.06
C LYS A 77 19.03 19.34 -23.41
N ASN A 78 20.08 20.13 -23.68
CA ASN A 78 20.08 21.57 -23.38
C ASN A 78 19.00 22.28 -24.22
#